data_AF-A0A0K8QBL5-F1
#
_entry.id   AF-A0A0K8QBL5-F1
#
_cell.length_a   1.000
_cell.length_b   1.000
_cell.length_c   1.000
_cell.angle_alpha   90.00
_cell.angle_beta   90.00
_cell.angle_gamma   90.00
#
_symmetry.space_group_name_H-M   'P 1'
#
loop_
_entity.id
_entity.type
_entity.pdbx_description
1 polymer ?
#
loop_
_entity_poly.entity_id
_entity_poly.type
_entity_poly.pdbx_seq_one_letter_code
_entity_poly.pdbx_strand_id
1 'polypeptide(L)'
;MIASAGAYTPALSAYISRTSAQFSSSSAQSPDEVAQTVLSSLQDSNPAFRIQTSEWAREFVAVKLSDLDGSLVTSMTAGWVGL
;
A
#
# COMPACT_ATOMS: atom_id res chain seq x y z
N MET A 1 -20.28 -14.97 2.51
CA MET A 1 -18.90 -14.91 1.98
C MET A 1 -17.84 -14.90 3.08
N ILE A 2 -17.89 -14.00 4.07
CA ILE A 2 -16.91 -14.04 5.18
C ILE A 2 -17.13 -15.25 6.10
N ALA A 3 -18.37 -15.50 6.53
CA ALA A 3 -18.70 -16.61 7.43
C ALA A 3 -18.42 -18.02 6.85
N SER A 4 -18.26 -18.14 5.52
CA SER A 4 -17.90 -19.41 4.86
C SER A 4 -16.39 -19.67 4.83
N ALA A 5 -15.56 -18.76 5.35
CA ALA A 5 -14.10 -18.91 5.35
C ALA A 5 -13.57 -19.86 6.45
N GLY A 6 -14.44 -20.39 7.32
CA GLY A 6 -14.06 -21.34 8.36
C GLY A 6 -12.98 -20.77 9.28
N ALA A 7 -11.88 -21.51 9.46
CA ALA A 7 -10.74 -21.10 10.29
C ALA A 7 -10.10 -19.75 9.86
N TYR A 8 -10.26 -19.35 8.59
CA TYR A 8 -9.72 -18.08 8.08
C TYR A 8 -10.64 -16.89 8.28
N THR A 9 -11.82 -17.08 8.88
CA THR A 9 -12.79 -16.00 9.11
C THR A 9 -12.17 -14.78 9.80
N PRO A 10 -11.32 -14.90 10.85
CA PRO A 10 -10.68 -13.75 11.47
C PRO A 10 -9.74 -13.00 10.51
N ALA A 11 -8.86 -13.73 9.82
CA ALA A 11 -7.89 -13.17 8.90
C ALA A 11 -8.56 -12.48 7.69
N LEU A 12 -9.58 -13.11 7.12
CA LEU A 12 -10.33 -12.53 6.02
C LEU A 12 -11.11 -11.27 6.44
N SER A 13 -11.68 -11.27 7.65
CA SER A 13 -12.39 -10.11 8.19
C SER A 13 -11.43 -8.93 8.40
N ALA A 14 -10.25 -9.19 8.97
CA ALA A 14 -9.19 -8.18 9.14
C ALA A 14 -8.74 -7.62 7.79
N TYR A 15 -8.49 -8.48 6.80
CA TYR A 15 -8.07 -8.07 5.47
C TYR A 15 -9.10 -7.19 4.78
N ILE A 16 -10.37 -7.58 4.81
CA ILE A 16 -11.45 -6.79 4.20
C ILE A 16 -11.57 -5.44 4.91
N SER A 17 -11.57 -5.42 6.24
CA SER A 17 -11.66 -4.16 7.01
C SER A 17 -10.51 -3.21 6.67
N ARG A 18 -9.27 -3.70 6.72
CA ARG A 18 -8.07 -2.91 6.38
C ARG A 18 -8.12 -2.42 4.93
N THR A 19 -8.52 -3.27 3.98
CA THR A 19 -8.56 -2.92 2.56
C THR A 19 -9.64 -1.88 2.29
N SER A 20 -10.84 -2.05 2.86
CA SER A 20 -11.91 -1.06 2.75
C SER A 20 -11.51 0.30 3.34
N ALA A 21 -10.79 0.32 4.47
CA ALA A 21 -10.26 1.55 5.04
C ALA A 21 -9.20 2.20 4.15
N GLN A 22 -8.23 1.43 3.65
CA GLN A 22 -7.15 1.90 2.78
C GLN A 22 -7.68 2.57 1.50
N PHE A 23 -8.76 2.04 0.94
CA PHE A 23 -9.39 2.54 -0.28
C PHE A 23 -10.67 3.35 -0.03
N SER A 24 -10.88 3.81 1.20
CA SER A 24 -11.93 4.78 1.50
C SER A 24 -11.64 6.11 0.79
N SER A 25 -12.68 6.92 0.54
CA SER A 25 -12.53 8.20 -0.16
C SER A 25 -11.60 9.20 0.54
N SER A 26 -11.36 9.04 1.85
CA SER A 26 -10.44 9.88 2.63
C SER A 26 -9.00 9.37 2.65
N SER A 27 -8.75 8.13 2.23
CA SER A 27 -7.41 7.49 2.27
C SER A 27 -6.88 7.13 0.88
N ALA A 28 -7.77 6.88 -0.07
CA ALA A 28 -7.40 6.57 -1.44
C ALA A 28 -6.78 7.80 -2.12
N GLN A 29 -5.69 7.59 -2.83
CA GLN A 29 -5.12 8.63 -3.69
C GLN A 29 -6.12 8.99 -4.80
N SER A 30 -6.36 10.28 -4.98
CA SER A 30 -7.22 10.82 -6.03
C SER A 30 -6.51 10.83 -7.39
N PRO A 31 -7.27 10.83 -8.50
CA PRO A 31 -6.70 10.98 -9.84
C PRO A 31 -5.87 12.26 -10.00
N ASP A 32 -6.30 13.37 -9.37
CA ASP A 32 -5.62 14.66 -9.49
C ASP A 32 -4.23 14.65 -8.83
N GLU A 33 -4.08 13.97 -7.68
CA GLU A 33 -2.77 13.80 -7.02
C GLU A 33 -1.80 12.96 -7.88
N VAL A 34 -2.32 11.95 -8.57
CA VAL A 34 -1.50 11.16 -9.53
C VAL A 34 -1.11 12.02 -10.72
N ALA A 35 -2.05 12.80 -11.28
CA ALA A 35 -1.79 13.69 -12.41
C ALA A 35 -0.72 14.73 -12.07
N GLN A 36 -0.74 15.28 -10.85
CA GLN A 36 0.32 16.17 -10.37
C GLN A 36 1.70 15.49 -10.38
N THR A 37 1.79 14.25 -9.89
CA THR A 37 3.06 13.48 -9.92
C THR A 37 3.58 13.30 -11.35
N VAL A 38 2.68 13.00 -12.31
CA VAL A 38 3.04 12.84 -13.72
C VAL A 38 3.49 14.16 -14.34
N LEU A 39 2.77 15.26 -14.10
CA LEU A 39 3.15 16.57 -14.62
C LEU A 39 4.49 17.04 -14.05
N SER A 40 4.77 16.78 -12.77
CA SER A 40 6.05 17.09 -12.16
C SER A 40 7.19 16.27 -12.78
N SER A 41 6.98 14.97 -13.06
CA SER A 41 8.04 14.15 -13.67
C SER A 41 8.37 14.55 -15.11
N LEU A 42 7.39 15.04 -15.86
CA LEU A 42 7.59 15.57 -17.22
C LEU A 42 8.36 16.89 -17.25
N GLN A 43 8.33 17.65 -16.15
CA GLN A 43 9.03 18.94 -16.02
C GLN A 43 10.42 18.81 -15.39
N ASP A 44 10.72 17.67 -14.76
CA ASP A 44 12.03 17.39 -14.20
C ASP A 44 13.04 17.15 -15.34
N SER A 45 14.19 17.83 -15.27
CA SER A 45 15.28 17.66 -16.23
C SER A 45 15.98 16.29 -16.12
N ASN A 46 15.83 15.60 -14.99
CA ASN A 46 16.42 14.28 -14.73
C ASN A 46 15.51 13.45 -13.80
N PRO A 47 14.32 13.03 -14.27
CA PRO A 47 13.37 12.31 -13.44
C PRO A 47 13.93 10.93 -13.06
N ALA A 48 13.59 10.46 -11.85
CA ALA A 48 13.91 9.11 -11.44
C ALA A 48 13.26 8.05 -12.35
N PHE A 49 13.92 6.92 -12.55
CA PHE A 49 13.40 5.83 -13.39
C PHE A 49 12.09 5.22 -12.86
N ARG A 50 11.87 5.25 -11.53
CA ARG A 50 10.60 4.87 -10.90
C ARG A 50 10.19 5.93 -9.88
N ILE A 51 8.94 6.36 -9.94
CA ILE A 51 8.38 7.38 -9.05
C ILE A 51 7.18 6.77 -8.33
N GLN A 52 7.17 6.86 -7.00
CA GLN A 52 6.02 6.47 -6.18
C GLN A 52 5.09 7.66 -6.02
N THR A 53 3.82 7.48 -6.38
CA THR A 53 2.82 8.57 -6.49
C THR A 53 2.29 9.03 -5.14
N SER A 54 2.41 8.22 -4.09
CA SER A 54 1.96 8.56 -2.74
C SER A 54 3.08 8.37 -1.71
N GLU A 55 2.94 9.05 -0.58
CA GLU A 55 3.85 8.89 0.56
C GLU A 55 3.84 7.45 1.09
N TRP A 56 2.65 6.86 1.24
CA TRP A 56 2.49 5.46 1.62
C TRP A 56 3.28 4.51 0.68
N ALA A 57 3.24 4.75 -0.63
CA ALA A 57 3.99 3.93 -1.59
C ALA A 57 5.51 4.15 -1.46
N ARG A 58 5.97 5.38 -1.20
CA ARG A 58 7.39 5.69 -0.94
C ARG A 58 7.90 4.94 0.29
N GLU A 59 7.16 5.01 1.39
CA GLU A 59 7.52 4.36 2.66
C GLU A 59 7.53 2.83 2.52
N PHE A 60 6.49 2.25 1.91
CA PHE A 60 6.41 0.80 1.69
C PHE A 60 7.59 0.28 0.85
N VAL A 61 7.93 1.00 -0.24
CA VAL A 61 9.08 0.64 -1.09
C VAL A 61 10.40 0.79 -0.33
N ALA A 62 10.57 1.83 0.48
CA ALA A 62 11.76 2.02 1.29
C ALA A 62 11.99 0.87 2.29
N VAL A 63 10.94 0.43 2.99
CA VAL A 63 10.99 -0.76 3.85
C VAL A 63 11.36 -1.99 3.02
N LYS A 64 10.64 -2.25 1.93
CA LYS A 64 10.85 -3.46 1.12
C LYS A 64 12.26 -3.56 0.51
N LEU A 65 12.83 -2.44 0.08
CA LEU A 65 14.17 -2.44 -0.54
C LEU A 65 15.29 -2.58 0.49
N SER A 66 15.07 -2.14 1.74
CA SER A 66 16.06 -2.24 2.82
C SER A 66 15.96 -3.56 3.61
N ASP A 67 14.82 -4.25 3.53
CA ASP A 67 14.53 -5.50 4.23
C ASP A 67 15.11 -6.72 3.52
N LEU A 68 16.38 -7.02 3.79
CA LEU A 68 17.12 -8.08 3.09
C LEU A 68 16.68 -9.50 3.44
N ASP A 69 16.13 -9.71 4.64
CA ASP A 69 15.66 -11.03 5.09
C ASP A 69 14.13 -11.19 5.03
N GLY A 70 13.41 -10.11 4.74
CA GLY A 70 11.96 -10.13 4.58
C GLY A 70 11.19 -10.04 5.90
N SER A 71 11.86 -9.88 7.04
CA SER A 71 11.20 -9.87 8.35
C SER A 71 10.31 -8.64 8.54
N LEU A 72 10.75 -7.47 8.06
CA LEU A 72 10.00 -6.21 8.20
C LEU A 72 8.76 -6.18 7.31
N VAL A 73 8.89 -6.55 6.04
CA VAL A 73 7.77 -6.59 5.10
C VAL A 73 6.76 -7.67 5.50
N THR A 74 7.24 -8.81 6.02
CA THR A 74 6.36 -9.86 6.54
C THR A 74 5.60 -9.36 7.77
N SER A 75 6.28 -8.72 8.73
CA SER A 75 5.61 -8.14 9.91
C SER A 75 4.58 -7.08 9.53
N MET A 76 4.93 -6.17 8.62
CA MET A 76 4.01 -5.13 8.15
C MET A 76 2.76 -5.70 7.47
N THR A 77 2.93 -6.74 6.64
CA THR A 77 1.82 -7.35 5.89
C THR A 77 1.04 -8.39 6.70
N ALA A 78 1.63 -8.99 7.74
CA ALA A 78 0.93 -9.81 8.72
C ALA A 78 -0.22 -9.03 9.39
N GLY A 79 0.01 -7.75 9.69
CA GLY A 79 -1.03 -6.85 10.20
C GLY A 79 -2.23 -6.68 9.27
N TRP A 80 -2.10 -6.93 7.97
CA TRP A 80 -3.25 -6.89 7.04
C TRP A 80 -4.24 -8.04 7.27
N VAL A 81 -3.77 -9.15 7.83
CA VAL A 81 -4.59 -10.32 8.17
C VAL A 81 -4.77 -10.50 9.68
N GLY A 82 -4.40 -9.49 10.48
CA GLY A 82 -4.58 -9.50 11.93
C GLY A 82 -3.63 -10.43 12.68
N LEU A 83 -2.42 -10.65 12.14
CA LEU A 83 -1.33 -11.41 12.75
C LEU A 83 -0.24 -10.49 13.31
#